data_AF-A0A1G0JCR7-F1
#
_entry.id   AF-A0A1G0JCR7-F1
#
_cell.length_a   1.000
_cell.length_b   1.000
_cell.length_c   1.000
_cell.angle_alpha   90.00
_cell.angle_beta   90.00
_cell.angle_gamma   90.00
#
_symmetry.space_group_name_H-M   'P 1'
#
loop_
_entity.id
_entity.type
_entity.pdbx_description
1 polymer ?
#
loop_
_entity_poly.entity_id
_entity_poly.type
_entity_poly.pdbx_seq_one_letter_code
_entity_poly.pdbx_strand_id
1 'polypeptide(L)'
;MTYKGLFGLISLAGFGLIIAGMSRAELQPLWLAPPWAYRIPYLLMPLSFILVVAAYLPSHIRRLTPHPMLWGVIVWSIAHLPANGNLAAILLFCSMGLFSLFDILSMNRRGKIKAPSDCRWYHDVLVVGIGLTGYLLCLQIHPA
;
A
#
# COMPACT_ATOMS: atom_id res chain seq x y z
N MET A 1 -9.79 19.25 16.19
CA MET A 1 -10.64 19.01 15.00
C MET A 1 -10.02 19.64 13.75
N THR A 2 -9.64 20.92 13.78
CA THR A 2 -9.08 21.68 12.64
C THR A 2 -7.82 21.07 12.02
N TYR A 3 -6.86 20.60 12.83
CA TYR A 3 -5.63 19.97 12.33
C TYR A 3 -5.89 18.76 11.42
N LYS A 4 -6.81 17.85 11.81
CA LYS A 4 -7.11 16.65 11.02
C LYS A 4 -7.77 17.01 9.67
N GLY A 5 -8.61 18.05 9.64
CA GLY A 5 -9.24 18.54 8.42
C GLY A 5 -8.22 19.16 7.46
N LEU A 6 -7.36 20.06 7.96
CA LEU A 6 -6.30 20.67 7.15
C LEU A 6 -5.30 19.63 6.64
N PHE A 7 -4.89 18.70 7.51
CA PHE A 7 -4.04 17.58 7.12
C PHE A 7 -4.67 16.76 5.99
N GLY A 8 -5.95 16.39 6.13
CA GLY A 8 -6.68 15.65 5.11
C GLY A 8 -6.76 16.39 3.77
N LEU A 9 -6.99 17.70 3.79
CA LEU A 9 -7.00 18.53 2.57
C LEU A 9 -5.63 18.56 1.89
N ILE A 10 -4.55 18.72 2.65
CA ILE A 10 -3.18 18.71 2.12
C ILE A 10 -2.84 17.33 1.55
N SER A 11 -3.19 16.24 2.24
CA SER A 11 -2.99 14.89 1.76
C SER A 11 -3.78 14.62 0.46
N LEU A 12 -5.02 15.10 0.38
CA LEU A 12 -5.84 14.95 -0.82
C LEU A 12 -5.27 15.76 -1.99
N ALA A 13 -4.81 16.98 -1.75
CA ALA A 13 -4.13 17.79 -2.76
C ALA A 13 -2.85 17.11 -3.26
N GLY A 14 -2.02 16.58 -2.34
CA GLY A 14 -0.82 15.81 -2.69
C GLY A 14 -1.15 14.57 -3.54
N PHE A 15 -2.19 13.83 -3.17
CA PHE A 15 -2.66 12.68 -3.96
C PHE A 15 -3.15 13.10 -5.35
N GLY A 16 -3.89 14.22 -5.46
CA GLY A 16 -4.31 14.79 -6.73
C GLY A 16 -3.12 15.21 -7.62
N LEU A 17 -2.07 15.78 -7.03
CA LEU A 17 -0.84 16.12 -7.75
C LEU A 17 -0.12 14.87 -8.28
N ILE A 18 -0.09 13.77 -7.52
CA ILE A 18 0.46 12.49 -7.98
C ILE A 18 -0.31 11.99 -9.20
N ILE A 19 -1.64 11.98 -9.16
CA ILE A 19 -2.50 11.56 -10.29
C ILE A 19 -2.24 12.44 -11.51
N ALA A 20 -2.28 13.76 -11.34
CA ALA A 20 -2.06 14.70 -12.43
C ALA A 20 -0.66 14.55 -13.04
N GLY A 21 0.37 14.37 -12.20
CA GLY A 21 1.74 14.09 -12.63
C GLY A 21 1.82 12.82 -13.46
N MET A 22 1.25 11.71 -12.97
CA MET A 22 1.24 10.43 -13.69
C MET A 22 0.50 10.52 -15.03
N SER A 23 -0.60 11.26 -15.11
CA SER A 23 -1.37 11.42 -16.36
C SER A 23 -0.65 12.25 -17.44
N ARG A 24 0.33 13.07 -17.05
CA ARG A 24 1.07 13.99 -17.92
C ARG A 24 2.51 13.56 -18.15
N ALA A 25 2.97 12.54 -17.43
CA ALA A 25 4.35 12.09 -17.51
C ALA A 25 4.62 11.47 -18.88
N GLU A 26 5.71 11.91 -19.50
CA GLU A 26 6.20 11.27 -20.72
C GLU A 26 6.72 9.87 -20.41
N LEU A 27 6.46 8.92 -21.32
CA LEU A 27 6.94 7.56 -21.16
C LEU A 27 8.45 7.52 -21.36
N GLN A 28 9.18 7.51 -20.24
CA GLN A 28 10.63 7.36 -20.22
C GLN A 28 10.99 5.98 -19.64
N PRO A 29 11.17 4.94 -20.48
CA PRO A 29 11.54 3.60 -20.02
C PRO A 29 13.01 3.57 -19.57
N LEU A 30 13.27 3.05 -18.38
CA LEU A 30 14.60 2.72 -17.87
C LEU A 30 14.93 1.23 -18.11
N TRP A 31 13.93 0.36 -18.05
CA TRP A 31 14.06 -1.04 -18.47
C TRP A 31 12.77 -1.57 -19.09
N LEU A 32 12.95 -2.61 -19.92
CA LEU A 32 11.85 -3.42 -20.41
C LEU A 32 11.55 -4.51 -19.39
N ALA A 33 10.32 -4.56 -18.92
CA ALA A 33 9.91 -5.56 -17.94
C ALA A 33 9.93 -6.96 -18.58
N PRO A 34 10.72 -7.91 -18.04
CA PRO A 34 10.70 -9.27 -18.54
C PRO A 34 9.37 -9.96 -18.20
N PRO A 35 8.92 -10.97 -18.97
CA PRO A 35 7.61 -11.59 -18.78
C PRO A 35 7.36 -12.16 -17.37
N TRP A 36 8.41 -12.57 -16.65
CA TRP A 36 8.28 -13.07 -15.28
C TRP A 36 7.96 -11.96 -14.27
N ALA A 37 8.32 -10.70 -14.54
CA ALA A 37 8.16 -9.59 -13.60
C ALA A 37 6.68 -9.34 -13.29
N TYR A 38 5.79 -9.52 -14.27
CA TYR A 38 4.35 -9.38 -14.09
C TYR A 38 3.76 -10.41 -13.11
N ARG A 39 4.41 -11.57 -12.91
CA ARG A 39 3.94 -12.58 -11.94
C ARG A 39 4.08 -12.13 -10.50
N ILE A 40 5.03 -11.23 -10.21
CA ILE A 40 5.28 -10.75 -8.85
C ILE A 40 4.07 -10.01 -8.27
N PRO A 41 3.50 -8.97 -8.92
CA PRO A 41 2.31 -8.31 -8.40
C PRO A 41 1.10 -9.25 -8.36
N TYR A 42 0.93 -10.18 -9.31
CA TYR A 42 -0.13 -11.18 -9.21
C TYR A 42 -0.06 -11.99 -7.90
N LEU A 43 1.14 -12.37 -7.46
CA LEU A 43 1.33 -13.18 -6.25
C LEU A 43 1.35 -12.38 -4.95
N LEU A 44 1.93 -11.18 -4.96
CA LEU A 44 2.16 -10.39 -3.73
C LEU A 44 1.03 -9.40 -3.43
N MET A 45 0.23 -9.00 -4.42
CA MET A 45 -0.85 -8.03 -4.20
C MET A 45 -1.95 -8.52 -3.26
N PRO A 46 -2.39 -9.80 -3.26
CA PRO A 46 -3.33 -10.29 -2.24
C PRO A 46 -2.87 -9.96 -0.82
N LEU A 47 -1.57 -10.14 -0.53
CA LEU A 47 -1.00 -9.81 0.77
C LEU A 47 -1.09 -8.31 1.08
N SER A 48 -0.78 -7.45 0.11
CA SER A 48 -0.90 -5.99 0.28
C SER A 48 -2.34 -5.57 0.62
N PHE A 49 -3.34 -6.07 -0.11
CA PHE A 49 -4.75 -5.79 0.16
C PHE A 49 -5.18 -6.26 1.55
N ILE A 50 -4.81 -7.50 1.92
CA ILE A 50 -5.10 -8.06 3.25
C ILE A 50 -4.49 -7.18 4.36
N LEU A 51 -3.24 -6.74 4.20
CA LEU A 51 -2.54 -5.89 5.15
C LEU A 51 -3.20 -4.50 5.30
N VAL A 52 -3.67 -3.90 4.20
CA VAL A 52 -4.40 -2.62 4.24
C VAL A 52 -5.71 -2.79 5.01
N VAL A 53 -6.49 -3.84 4.73
CA VAL A 53 -7.75 -4.11 5.46
C VAL A 53 -7.47 -4.40 6.94
N ALA A 54 -6.40 -5.15 7.24
CA ALA A 54 -6.00 -5.46 8.61
C ALA A 54 -5.76 -4.22 9.48
N ALA A 55 -5.41 -3.08 8.87
CA ALA A 55 -5.23 -1.82 9.59
C ALA A 55 -6.50 -1.28 10.25
N TYR A 56 -7.68 -1.66 9.72
CA TYR A 56 -8.97 -1.11 10.14
C TYR A 56 -9.75 -2.05 11.07
N LEU A 57 -9.35 -3.33 11.19
CA LEU A 57 -10.01 -4.32 12.03
C LEU A 57 -9.10 -4.80 13.18
N PRO A 58 -9.65 -5.14 14.36
CA PRO A 58 -8.89 -5.73 15.46
C PRO A 58 -8.65 -7.23 15.22
N SER A 59 -7.76 -7.51 14.26
CA SER A 59 -7.37 -8.86 13.80
C SER A 59 -6.05 -9.31 14.44
N HIS A 60 -5.75 -10.62 14.38
CA HIS A 60 -4.45 -11.15 14.80
C HIS A 60 -3.31 -10.59 13.95
N ILE A 61 -3.54 -10.30 12.66
CA ILE A 61 -2.57 -9.65 11.77
C ILE A 61 -2.14 -8.28 12.34
N ARG A 62 -3.10 -7.47 12.80
CA ARG A 62 -2.83 -6.17 13.44
C ARG A 62 -2.15 -6.30 14.81
N ARG A 63 -2.21 -7.47 15.44
CA ARG A 63 -1.45 -7.77 16.67
C ARG A 63 0.02 -8.08 16.37
N LEU A 64 0.31 -8.70 15.22
CA LEU A 64 1.69 -9.03 14.81
C LEU A 64 2.49 -7.78 14.45
N THR A 65 1.86 -6.80 13.81
CA THR A 65 2.51 -5.54 13.44
C THR A 65 1.62 -4.35 13.77
N PRO A 66 2.16 -3.28 14.38
CA PRO A 66 1.41 -2.06 14.65
C PRO A 66 1.10 -1.25 13.37
N HIS A 67 1.75 -1.57 12.24
CA HIS A 67 1.70 -0.79 11.00
C HIS A 67 1.28 -1.59 9.77
N PRO A 68 0.19 -2.39 9.82
CA PRO A 68 -0.13 -3.31 8.73
C PRO A 68 -0.36 -2.56 7.40
N MET A 69 -0.96 -1.37 7.41
CA MET A 69 -1.12 -0.56 6.20
C MET A 69 0.22 -0.17 5.56
N LEU A 70 1.20 0.31 6.34
CA LEU A 70 2.51 0.71 5.82
C LEU A 70 3.28 -0.49 5.26
N TRP A 71 3.15 -1.66 5.89
CA TRP A 71 3.66 -2.91 5.31
C TRP A 71 2.96 -3.28 4.00
N GLY A 72 1.64 -3.07 3.92
CA GLY A 72 0.88 -3.25 2.68
C GLY A 72 1.39 -2.35 1.55
N VAL A 73 1.71 -1.09 1.83
CA VAL A 73 2.29 -0.15 0.85
C VAL A 73 3.71 -0.58 0.44
N ILE A 74 4.55 -1.04 1.38
CA ILE A 74 5.89 -1.57 1.05
C ILE A 74 5.78 -2.78 0.13
N VAL A 75 4.90 -3.75 0.43
CA VAL A 75 4.67 -4.92 -0.43
C VAL A 75 4.18 -4.47 -1.81
N TRP A 76 3.25 -3.52 -1.88
CA TRP A 76 2.75 -2.96 -3.15
C TRP A 76 3.88 -2.32 -3.98
N SER A 77 4.70 -1.48 -3.35
CA SER A 77 5.83 -0.81 -4.00
C SER A 77 6.85 -1.81 -4.56
N ILE A 78 7.25 -2.80 -3.76
CA ILE A 78 8.22 -3.81 -4.16
C ILE A 78 7.65 -4.70 -5.27
N ALA A 79 6.37 -5.08 -5.16
CA ALA A 79 5.75 -5.99 -6.10
C ALA A 79 5.63 -5.38 -7.49
N HIS A 80 5.31 -4.08 -7.59
CA HIS A 80 5.12 -3.42 -8.87
C HIS A 80 6.42 -2.97 -9.54
N LEU A 81 7.48 -2.71 -8.77
CA LEU A 81 8.70 -2.12 -9.32
C LEU A 81 9.25 -2.92 -10.52
N PRO A 82 9.47 -4.26 -10.44
CA PRO A 82 10.07 -5.01 -11.55
C PRO A 82 9.27 -4.96 -12.85
N ALA A 83 7.94 -4.91 -12.74
CA ALA A 83 7.02 -4.87 -13.87
C ALA A 83 6.84 -3.47 -14.48
N ASN A 84 7.26 -2.41 -13.77
CA ASN A 84 7.01 -1.02 -14.14
C ASN A 84 8.31 -0.22 -14.31
N GLY A 85 9.06 -0.52 -15.36
CA GLY A 85 10.38 0.04 -15.62
C GLY A 85 10.44 1.44 -16.22
N ASN A 86 9.47 2.31 -15.95
CA ASN A 86 9.49 3.71 -16.42
C ASN A 86 9.73 4.70 -15.27
N LEU A 87 10.27 5.88 -15.59
CA LEU A 87 10.70 6.86 -14.59
C LEU A 87 9.58 7.27 -13.63
N ALA A 88 8.39 7.57 -14.16
CA ALA A 88 7.26 8.04 -13.36
C ALA A 88 6.80 6.97 -12.36
N ALA A 89 6.68 5.72 -12.81
CA ALA A 89 6.35 4.59 -11.96
C ALA A 89 7.40 4.35 -10.87
N ILE A 90 8.68 4.39 -11.21
CA ILE A 90 9.78 4.23 -10.24
C ILE A 90 9.70 5.31 -9.17
N LEU A 91 9.51 6.57 -9.56
CA LEU A 91 9.37 7.67 -8.62
C LEU A 91 8.18 7.44 -7.68
N LEU A 92 7.04 7.01 -8.21
CA LEU A 92 5.86 6.69 -7.40
C LEU A 92 6.12 5.55 -6.40
N PHE A 93 6.56 4.39 -6.89
CA PHE A 93 6.72 3.20 -6.06
C PHE A 93 7.85 3.36 -5.03
N CYS A 94 9.00 3.94 -5.43
CA CYS A 94 10.12 4.18 -4.52
C CYS A 94 9.79 5.25 -3.48
N SER A 95 9.17 6.38 -3.88
CA SER A 95 8.82 7.43 -2.91
C SER A 95 7.82 6.94 -1.87
N MET A 96 6.78 6.21 -2.28
CA MET A 96 5.79 5.64 -1.36
C MET A 96 6.36 4.54 -0.46
N GLY A 97 7.26 3.72 -1.00
CA GLY A 97 7.97 2.68 -0.23
C GLY A 97 8.90 3.30 0.82
N LEU A 98 9.71 4.28 0.44
CA LEU A 98 10.59 5.02 1.35
C LEU A 98 9.81 5.81 2.39
N PHE A 99 8.71 6.46 1.99
CA PHE A 99 7.80 7.13 2.91
C PHE A 99 7.26 6.17 3.97
N SER A 100 6.83 4.98 3.54
CA SER A 100 6.28 3.98 4.47
C SER A 100 7.32 3.48 5.47
N LEU A 101 8.56 3.25 5.01
CA LEU A 101 9.68 2.91 5.90
C LEU A 101 9.98 4.04 6.90
N PHE A 102 10.04 5.28 6.40
CA PHE A 102 10.29 6.45 7.25
C PHE A 102 9.19 6.65 8.30
N ASP A 103 7.92 6.48 7.93
CA ASP A 103 6.81 6.66 8.85
C ASP A 103 6.77 5.54 9.92
N ILE A 104 7.06 4.29 9.56
CA ILE A 104 7.25 3.21 10.53
C ILE A 104 8.32 3.60 11.57
N LEU A 105 9.48 4.07 11.12
CA LEU A 105 10.58 4.49 12.01
C LEU A 105 10.16 5.68 12.88
N SER A 106 9.52 6.69 12.28
CA SER A 106 9.04 7.89 12.95
C SER A 106 8.00 7.56 14.04
N MET A 107 7.03 6.71 13.71
CA MET A 107 6.00 6.25 14.65
C MET A 107 6.60 5.43 15.80
N ASN A 108 7.52 4.51 15.50
CA ASN A 108 8.17 3.69 16.53
C ASN A 108 9.00 4.54 17.50
N ARG A 109 9.60 5.64 17.03
CA ARG A 109 10.32 6.60 17.87
C ARG A 109 9.41 7.42 18.79
N ARG A 110 8.16 7.68 18.40
CA ARG A 110 7.18 8.46 19.20
C ARG A 110 6.58 7.68 20.38
N GLY A 111 6.82 6.37 20.48
CA GLY A 111 6.44 5.55 21.65
C GLY A 111 5.53 4.35 21.32
N LYS A 112 5.09 3.65 22.37
CA LYS A 112 4.38 2.36 22.26
C LYS A 112 3.01 2.50 21.60
N ILE A 113 2.83 1.83 20.48
CA ILE A 113 1.52 1.63 19.84
C ILE A 113 0.85 0.45 20.55
N LYS A 114 -0.35 0.67 21.09
CA LYS A 114 -1.10 -0.38 21.78
C LYS A 114 -1.58 -1.41 20.76
N ALA A 115 -1.22 -2.68 20.98
CA ALA A 115 -1.80 -3.78 20.23
C ALA A 115 -3.31 -3.90 20.53
N PRO A 116 -4.13 -4.40 19.59
CA PRO A 116 -5.54 -4.64 19.84
C PRO A 116 -5.73 -5.68 20.95
N SER A 117 -6.57 -5.37 21.93
CA SER A 117 -6.83 -6.27 23.08
C SER A 117 -7.88 -7.34 22.80
N ASP A 118 -8.77 -7.13 21.82
CA ASP A 118 -9.89 -8.02 21.50
C ASP A 118 -9.76 -8.60 20.07
N CYS A 119 -8.74 -9.43 19.88
CA CYS A 119 -8.52 -10.12 18.61
C CYS A 119 -9.43 -11.35 18.52
N ARG A 120 -10.35 -11.37 17.56
CA ARG A 120 -11.27 -12.49 17.31
C ARG A 120 -10.98 -13.07 15.94
N TRP A 121 -10.99 -14.40 15.81
CA TRP A 121 -10.75 -15.09 14.54
C TRP A 121 -11.72 -14.68 13.42
N TYR A 122 -12.93 -14.27 13.78
CA TYR A 122 -13.89 -13.71 12.84
C TYR A 122 -13.36 -12.44 12.13
N HIS A 123 -12.62 -11.59 12.83
CA HIS A 123 -11.99 -10.41 12.22
C HIS A 123 -10.90 -10.81 11.22
N ASP A 124 -10.14 -11.87 11.49
CA ASP A 124 -9.14 -12.38 10.54
C ASP A 124 -9.80 -12.92 9.27
N VAL A 125 -10.91 -13.66 9.41
CA VAL A 125 -11.72 -14.12 8.27
C VAL A 125 -12.25 -12.93 7.46
N LEU A 126 -12.76 -11.89 8.13
CA LEU A 126 -13.21 -10.67 7.44
C LEU A 126 -12.05 -9.95 6.74
N VAL A 127 -10.90 -9.82 7.39
CA VAL A 127 -9.71 -9.16 6.83
C VAL A 127 -9.25 -9.88 5.55
N VAL A 128 -9.16 -11.21 5.61
CA VAL A 128 -8.78 -12.03 4.46
C VAL A 128 -9.85 -11.97 3.38
N GLY A 129 -11.12 -12.15 3.73
CA GLY A 129 -12.23 -12.14 2.78
C GLY A 129 -12.38 -10.80 2.04
N ILE A 130 -12.36 -9.68 2.77
CA ILE A 130 -12.45 -8.33 2.18
C ILE A 130 -11.19 -8.01 1.38
N GLY A 131 -10.00 -8.37 1.89
CA GLY A 131 -8.74 -8.17 1.18
C GLY A 131 -8.68 -8.91 -0.15
N LEU A 132 -9.05 -10.20 -0.16
CA LEU A 132 -9.11 -11.00 -1.39
C LEU A 132 -10.19 -10.48 -2.34
N THR A 133 -11.35 -10.09 -1.84
CA THR A 133 -12.41 -9.49 -2.67
C THR A 133 -11.92 -8.20 -3.34
N GLY A 134 -11.27 -7.31 -2.58
CA GLY A 134 -10.68 -6.08 -3.10
C GLY A 134 -9.62 -6.33 -4.17
N TYR A 135 -8.75 -7.33 -3.95
CA TYR A 135 -7.77 -7.76 -4.94
C TYR A 135 -8.42 -8.28 -6.22
N LEU A 136 -9.41 -9.18 -6.11
CA LEU A 136 -10.12 -9.75 -7.27
C LEU A 136 -10.85 -8.67 -8.08
N LEU A 137 -11.47 -7.69 -7.41
CA LEU A 137 -12.09 -6.55 -8.08
C LEU A 137 -11.05 -5.69 -8.80
N CYS A 138 -9.90 -5.44 -8.17
CA CYS A 138 -8.81 -4.69 -8.77
C CYS A 138 -8.26 -5.40 -10.02
N LEU A 139 -8.16 -6.73 -10.01
CA LEU A 139 -7.74 -7.50 -11.19
C LEU A 139 -8.67 -7.31 -12.40
N GLN A 140 -9.98 -7.10 -12.20
CA GLN A 140 -10.91 -6.92 -13.32
C GLN A 140 -10.71 -5.59 -14.07
N ILE A 141 -10.15 -4.59 -13.40
CA ILE A 141 -9.93 -3.25 -13.93
C ILE A 141 -8.45 -2.97 -14.24
N HIS A 142 -7.53 -3.85 -13.84
CA HIS A 142 -6.12 -3.68 -14.09
C HIS A 142 -5.81 -4.10 -15.54
N PRO A 143 -5.17 -3.24 -16.35
CA PRO A 143 -4.75 -3.63 -17.69
C PRO A 143 -3.74 -4.78 -17.59
N ALA A 144 -3.98 -5.85 -18.36
CA ALA A 144 -3.14 -7.04 -18.40
C ALA A 144 -1.76 -6.78 -19.03
#